data_AF-A0A382QFW0-F1
#
_entry.id   AF-A0A382QFW0-F1
#
_cell.length_a   1.000
_cell.length_b   1.000
_cell.length_c   1.000
_cell.angle_alpha   90.00
_cell.angle_beta   90.00
_cell.angle_gamma   90.00
#
_symmetry.space_group_name_H-M   'P 1'
#
loop_
_entity.id
_entity.type
_entity.pdbx_description
1 polymer ?
#
loop_
_entity_poly.entity_id
_entity_poly.type
_entity_poly.pdbx_seq_one_letter_code
_entity_poly.pdbx_strand_id
1 'polypeptide(L)'
;MLTAAMLGAAVHFSPGPAPRKLVLLAGLGVGIVVLSVVAFYPFHQSYETFQAGLEATKWRTPLHRYLGIHGLFLFVALTYLLYQTRRTLALVGQDLAGQFRRSNSEERSPNISRSRFSWPRTACGIGMLFAVYLAAADYWTAGLLVVVLLLTGVAARDVLFSRDIRNPYAILPLLFLGMGIAISIGVDLLRLEGDIGRMNTQFKYYLEVWVLFSLASAYMLWYLSSQGLSRVRPNWGRRVWMGLLILLVGSSLVYSVMGTQVRVADRFNDGPLTLDGTAYMQQAVHRELDEPVNLKWDLEAIQWLQDNVVGSPVVLEAHNDQYRWSARIATYT
;
A
#
# COMPACT_ATOMS: atom_id res chain seq x y z
N MET A 1 -9.95 -8.97 4.67
CA MET A 1 -9.71 -9.71 3.40
C MET A 1 -8.29 -10.31 3.32
N LEU A 2 -7.21 -9.53 3.50
CA LEU A 2 -5.83 -10.04 3.43
C LEU A 2 -5.56 -11.21 4.38
N THR A 3 -6.00 -11.12 5.64
CA THR A 3 -5.86 -12.18 6.66
C THR A 3 -6.48 -13.51 6.20
N ALA A 4 -7.67 -13.46 5.61
CA ALA A 4 -8.34 -14.64 5.09
C ALA A 4 -7.57 -15.26 3.91
N ALA A 5 -7.00 -14.43 3.01
CA ALA A 5 -6.16 -14.91 1.92
C ALA A 5 -4.86 -15.55 2.44
N MET A 6 -4.24 -14.98 3.48
CA MET A 6 -3.05 -15.55 4.13
C MET A 6 -3.35 -16.88 4.81
N LEU A 7 -4.47 -16.98 5.54
CA LEU A 7 -4.92 -18.25 6.13
C LEU A 7 -5.21 -19.30 5.05
N GLY A 8 -5.90 -18.91 3.99
CA GLY A 8 -6.17 -19.79 2.85
C GLY A 8 -4.89 -20.31 2.20
N ALA A 9 -3.89 -19.44 2.01
CA ALA A 9 -2.58 -19.84 1.50
C ALA A 9 -1.85 -20.78 2.47
N ALA A 10 -1.82 -20.47 3.77
CA ALA A 10 -1.20 -21.31 4.79
C ALA A 10 -1.82 -22.71 4.83
N VAL A 11 -3.15 -22.79 4.82
CA VAL A 11 -3.89 -24.06 4.79
C VAL A 11 -3.67 -24.81 3.48
N HIS A 12 -3.59 -24.12 2.35
CA HIS A 12 -3.29 -24.74 1.06
C HIS A 12 -1.97 -25.50 1.10
N PHE A 13 -0.91 -24.88 1.64
CA PHE A 13 0.42 -25.49 1.78
C PHE A 13 0.56 -26.47 2.94
N SER A 14 -0.39 -26.51 3.88
CA SER A 14 -0.36 -27.50 4.98
C SER A 14 -0.49 -28.95 4.47
N PRO A 15 0.15 -29.93 5.11
CA PRO A 15 -0.04 -31.34 4.76
C PRO A 15 -1.39 -31.86 5.29
N GLY A 16 -2.04 -32.76 4.54
CA GLY A 16 -3.24 -33.46 5.00
C GLY A 16 -4.39 -33.50 3.98
N PRO A 17 -5.44 -34.30 4.26
CA PRO A 17 -6.59 -34.42 3.37
C PRO A 17 -7.47 -33.16 3.40
N ALA A 18 -8.19 -32.90 2.30
CA ALA A 18 -9.07 -31.74 2.13
C ALA A 18 -10.02 -31.46 3.32
N PRO A 19 -10.74 -32.44 3.91
CA PRO A 19 -11.62 -32.18 5.05
C PRO A 19 -10.86 -31.62 6.26
N ARG A 20 -9.66 -32.15 6.56
CA ARG A 20 -8.83 -31.64 7.66
C ARG A 20 -8.37 -30.21 7.41
N LYS A 21 -8.05 -29.88 6.16
CA LYS A 21 -7.70 -28.51 5.74
C LYS A 21 -8.86 -27.54 5.92
N LEU A 22 -10.07 -27.94 5.53
CA LEU A 22 -11.27 -27.11 5.71
C LEU A 22 -11.57 -26.86 7.18
N VAL A 23 -11.47 -27.89 8.03
CA VAL A 23 -11.63 -27.75 9.48
C VAL A 23 -10.56 -26.82 10.06
N LEU A 24 -9.30 -26.94 9.64
CA LEU A 24 -8.22 -26.06 10.07
C LEU A 24 -8.48 -24.60 9.65
N LEU A 25 -8.90 -24.37 8.40
CA LEU A 25 -9.23 -23.03 7.92
C LEU A 25 -10.39 -22.40 8.70
N ALA A 26 -11.44 -23.17 8.93
CA ALA A 26 -12.59 -22.72 9.71
C ALA A 26 -12.20 -22.41 11.17
N GLY A 27 -11.45 -23.31 11.81
CA GLY A 27 -10.98 -23.13 13.19
C GLY A 27 -10.07 -21.90 13.33
N LEU A 28 -9.09 -21.72 12.43
CA LEU A 28 -8.23 -20.54 12.43
C LEU A 28 -9.01 -19.26 12.10
N GLY A 29 -9.92 -19.30 11.13
CA GLY A 29 -10.74 -18.16 10.75
C GLY A 29 -11.64 -17.68 11.89
N VAL A 30 -12.38 -18.61 12.51
CA VAL A 30 -13.21 -18.33 13.69
C VAL A 30 -12.35 -17.85 14.85
N GLY A 31 -11.22 -18.53 15.11
CA GLY A 31 -10.30 -18.16 16.19
C GLY A 31 -9.78 -16.73 16.07
N ILE A 32 -9.38 -16.30 14.87
CA ILE A 32 -8.95 -14.91 14.63
C ILE A 32 -10.11 -13.94 14.85
N VAL A 33 -11.30 -14.20 14.31
CA VAL A 33 -12.46 -13.31 14.48
C VAL A 33 -12.82 -13.16 15.96
N VAL A 34 -12.91 -14.26 16.69
CA VAL A 34 -13.21 -14.27 18.12
C VAL A 34 -12.13 -13.51 18.90
N LEU A 35 -10.85 -13.80 18.63
CA LEU A 35 -9.75 -13.13 19.30
C LEU A 35 -9.77 -11.62 19.02
N SER A 36 -10.01 -11.21 17.78
CA SER A 36 -10.12 -9.78 17.42
C SER A 36 -11.27 -9.10 18.14
N VAL A 37 -12.47 -9.69 18.15
CA VAL A 37 -13.63 -9.10 18.83
C VAL A 37 -13.42 -9.02 20.34
N VAL A 38 -12.88 -10.07 20.95
CA VAL A 38 -12.62 -10.10 22.40
C VAL A 38 -11.52 -9.11 22.78
N ALA A 39 -10.40 -9.08 22.04
CA ALA A 39 -9.29 -8.19 22.34
C ALA A 39 -9.66 -6.71 22.17
N PHE A 40 -10.56 -6.39 21.24
CA PHE A 40 -11.03 -5.02 20.99
C PHE A 40 -12.42 -4.75 21.58
N TYR A 41 -12.92 -5.62 22.46
CA TYR A 41 -14.27 -5.48 23.02
C TYR A 41 -14.50 -4.11 23.69
N PRO A 42 -13.59 -3.60 24.55
CA PRO A 42 -13.79 -2.28 25.17
C PRO A 42 -13.92 -1.16 24.14
N PHE A 43 -13.13 -1.22 23.06
CA PHE A 43 -13.22 -0.25 21.96
C PHE A 43 -14.58 -0.35 21.25
N HIS A 44 -15.04 -1.55 20.95
CA HIS A 44 -16.33 -1.76 20.26
C HIS A 44 -17.55 -1.29 21.06
N GLN A 45 -17.46 -1.21 22.39
CA GLN A 45 -18.58 -0.76 23.22
C GLN A 45 -18.90 0.73 23.06
N SER A 46 -17.89 1.56 22.79
CA SER A 46 -18.01 3.02 22.70
C SER A 46 -17.65 3.57 21.31
N TYR A 47 -17.42 2.69 20.34
CA TYR A 47 -17.01 3.11 19.01
C TYR A 47 -18.19 3.67 18.23
N GLU A 48 -18.07 4.94 17.84
CA GLU A 48 -19.00 5.61 16.94
C GLU A 48 -18.29 6.02 15.65
N THR A 49 -18.92 5.75 14.50
CA THR A 49 -18.45 6.20 13.19
C THR A 49 -19.28 7.35 12.69
N PHE A 50 -18.66 8.53 12.60
CA PHE A 50 -19.25 9.68 11.92
C PHE A 50 -18.86 9.62 10.44
N GLN A 51 -19.83 9.85 9.54
CA GLN A 51 -19.63 9.92 8.07
C GLN A 51 -19.04 8.63 7.45
N ALA A 52 -19.68 7.49 7.70
CA ALA A 52 -19.25 6.18 7.18
C ALA A 52 -19.57 5.93 5.69
N GLY A 53 -20.06 6.93 4.96
CA GLY A 53 -20.40 6.82 3.55
C GLY A 53 -19.17 6.68 2.64
N LEU A 54 -19.40 6.13 1.44
CA LEU A 54 -18.43 6.10 0.35
C LEU A 54 -18.94 6.95 -0.80
N GLU A 55 -18.07 7.81 -1.32
CA GLU A 55 -18.35 8.63 -2.49
C GLU A 55 -17.33 8.37 -3.60
N ALA A 56 -17.75 8.57 -4.85
CA ALA A 56 -16.82 8.54 -5.97
C ALA A 56 -15.85 9.74 -5.89
N THR A 57 -14.56 9.49 -6.10
CA THR A 57 -13.59 10.59 -6.15
C THR A 57 -13.69 11.37 -7.45
N LYS A 58 -13.59 12.70 -7.36
CA LYS A 58 -13.41 13.60 -8.52
C LYS A 58 -11.95 13.78 -8.89
N TRP A 59 -11.04 13.41 -7.99
CA TRP A 59 -9.60 13.60 -8.12
C TRP A 59 -8.90 12.28 -8.43
N ARG A 60 -7.87 12.36 -9.29
CA ARG A 60 -7.10 11.20 -9.75
C ARG A 60 -5.63 11.40 -9.43
N THR A 61 -4.89 10.32 -9.15
CA THR A 61 -3.45 10.42 -8.93
C THR A 61 -2.72 10.49 -10.27
N PRO A 62 -1.97 11.56 -10.59
CA PRO A 62 -1.13 11.57 -11.78
C PRO A 62 -0.04 10.51 -11.69
N LEU A 63 0.22 9.80 -12.79
CA LEU A 63 1.15 8.67 -12.82
C LEU A 63 2.54 9.03 -12.29
N HIS A 64 3.09 10.17 -12.71
CA HIS A 64 4.41 10.61 -12.27
C HIS A 64 4.49 10.86 -10.75
N ARG A 65 3.40 11.31 -10.11
CA ARG A 65 3.34 11.50 -8.64
C ARG A 65 3.29 10.16 -7.93
N TYR A 66 2.50 9.22 -8.46
CA TYR A 66 2.45 7.86 -7.93
C TYR A 66 3.82 7.17 -8.01
N LEU A 67 4.49 7.27 -9.16
CA LEU A 67 5.85 6.75 -9.36
C LEU A 67 6.88 7.48 -8.48
N GLY A 68 6.68 8.77 -8.19
CA GLY A 68 7.53 9.52 -7.26
C GLY A 68 7.54 8.93 -5.83
N ILE A 69 6.40 8.40 -5.37
CA ILE A 69 6.26 7.83 -4.01
C ILE A 69 6.55 6.32 -4.01
N HIS A 70 6.00 5.57 -4.98
CA HIS A 70 6.01 4.11 -4.98
C HIS A 70 6.95 3.49 -6.02
N GLY A 71 7.68 4.31 -6.80
CA GLY A 71 8.50 3.88 -7.93
C GLY A 71 9.62 2.90 -7.55
N LEU A 72 10.28 3.10 -6.40
CA LEU A 72 11.29 2.17 -5.89
C LEU A 72 10.70 0.76 -5.70
N PHE A 73 9.55 0.66 -5.03
CA PHE A 73 8.88 -0.61 -4.78
C PHE A 73 8.39 -1.25 -6.08
N LEU A 74 7.75 -0.46 -6.95
CA LEU A 74 7.28 -0.95 -8.25
C LEU A 74 8.43 -1.44 -9.12
N PHE A 75 9.59 -0.77 -9.12
CA PHE A 75 10.76 -1.21 -9.87
C PHE A 75 11.25 -2.60 -9.42
N VAL A 76 11.37 -2.81 -8.11
CA VAL A 76 11.76 -4.11 -7.53
C VAL A 76 10.69 -5.17 -7.82
N ALA A 77 9.42 -4.83 -7.58
CA ALA A 77 8.29 -5.74 -7.77
C ALA A 77 8.14 -6.15 -9.23
N LEU A 78 8.17 -5.22 -10.18
CA LEU A 78 8.09 -5.52 -11.61
C LEU A 78 9.27 -6.38 -12.07
N THR A 79 10.49 -6.10 -11.61
CA THR A 79 11.65 -6.94 -11.91
C THR A 79 11.43 -8.38 -11.44
N TYR A 80 10.93 -8.54 -10.21
CA TYR A 80 10.61 -9.86 -9.64
C TYR A 80 9.49 -10.56 -10.42
N LEU A 81 8.38 -9.88 -10.69
CA LEU A 81 7.24 -10.43 -11.40
C LEU A 81 7.63 -10.91 -12.80
N LEU A 82 8.39 -10.10 -13.55
CA LEU A 82 8.90 -10.47 -14.87
C LEU A 82 9.85 -11.67 -14.77
N TYR A 83 10.74 -11.72 -13.78
CA TYR A 83 11.62 -12.87 -13.58
C TYR A 83 10.86 -14.15 -13.23
N GLN A 84 9.87 -14.06 -12.34
CA GLN A 84 9.07 -15.18 -11.88
C GLN A 84 8.18 -15.74 -13.00
N THR A 85 7.56 -14.86 -13.80
CA THR A 85 6.60 -15.23 -14.85
C THR A 85 7.23 -15.42 -16.23
N ARG A 86 8.56 -15.22 -16.39
CA ARG A 86 9.27 -15.27 -17.70
C ARG A 86 8.95 -16.50 -18.55
N ARG A 87 8.80 -17.68 -17.93
CA ARG A 87 8.48 -18.92 -18.66
C ARG A 87 7.06 -18.90 -19.18
N THR A 88 6.11 -18.50 -18.33
CA THR A 88 4.70 -18.37 -18.66
C THR A 88 4.49 -17.33 -19.75
N LEU A 89 5.14 -16.16 -19.63
CA LEU A 89 5.12 -15.11 -20.64
C LEU A 89 5.71 -15.57 -21.98
N ALA A 90 6.85 -16.26 -21.97
CA ALA A 90 7.46 -16.80 -23.18
C ALA A 90 6.56 -17.80 -23.90
N LEU A 91 5.90 -18.70 -23.14
CA LEU A 91 4.96 -19.67 -23.70
C LEU A 91 3.72 -19.00 -24.32
N VAL A 92 3.17 -17.98 -23.66
CA VAL A 92 2.04 -17.21 -24.20
C VAL A 92 2.45 -16.44 -25.46
N GLY A 93 3.63 -15.82 -25.46
CA GLY A 93 4.16 -15.11 -26.63
C GLY A 93 4.38 -16.03 -27.84
N GLN A 94 4.90 -17.24 -27.61
CA GLN A 94 5.08 -18.25 -28.67
C GLN A 94 3.74 -18.76 -29.22
N ASP A 95 2.73 -18.96 -28.38
CA ASP A 95 1.39 -19.38 -28.81
C ASP A 95 0.70 -18.29 -29.63
N LEU A 96 0.78 -17.02 -29.22
CA LEU A 96 0.24 -15.88 -29.98
C LEU A 96 0.95 -15.72 -31.34
N ALA A 97 2.28 -15.75 -31.37
CA ALA A 97 3.05 -15.69 -32.62
C ALA A 97 2.75 -16.89 -33.54
N GLY A 98 2.56 -18.08 -32.95
CA GLY A 98 2.18 -19.29 -33.68
C GLY A 98 0.75 -19.25 -34.24
N GLN A 99 -0.19 -18.59 -33.56
CA GLN A 99 -1.55 -18.36 -34.05
C GLN A 99 -1.58 -17.37 -35.22
N PHE A 100 -0.80 -16.29 -35.15
CA PHE A 100 -0.61 -15.37 -36.27
C PHE A 100 0.04 -16.06 -37.48
N ARG A 101 1.00 -16.97 -37.25
CA ARG A 101 1.68 -17.72 -38.32
C ARG A 101 0.85 -18.87 -38.91
N ARG A 102 -0.05 -19.47 -38.12
CA ARG A 102 -1.01 -20.51 -38.55
C ARG A 102 -2.26 -19.96 -39.25
N SER A 103 -2.49 -18.66 -39.23
CA SER A 103 -3.55 -18.05 -40.04
C SER A 103 -3.31 -18.17 -41.56
N ASN A 104 -2.11 -18.59 -41.98
CA ASN A 104 -1.74 -18.79 -43.40
C ASN A 104 -1.57 -20.27 -43.81
N SER A 105 -1.83 -21.25 -42.93
CA SER A 105 -1.81 -22.66 -43.31
C SER A 105 -2.92 -23.44 -42.61
N GLU A 106 -3.97 -23.73 -43.38
CA GLU A 106 -5.00 -24.68 -43.02
C GLU A 106 -4.39 -26.06 -42.89
N GLU A 107 -4.14 -26.51 -41.67
CA GLU A 107 -4.21 -27.95 -41.37
C GLU A 107 -4.56 -28.18 -39.91
N ARG A 108 -5.75 -28.75 -39.74
CA ARG A 108 -6.44 -28.98 -38.47
C ARG A 108 -6.00 -30.36 -37.95
N SER A 109 -5.16 -30.40 -36.93
CA SER A 109 -4.99 -31.60 -36.10
C SER A 109 -5.51 -31.34 -34.68
N PRO A 110 -6.54 -32.08 -34.22
CA PRO A 110 -7.09 -31.93 -32.88
C PRO A 110 -6.47 -32.99 -31.96
N ASN A 111 -5.67 -32.59 -30.96
CA ASN A 111 -5.59 -33.21 -29.63
C ASN A 111 -4.26 -32.91 -28.94
N ILE A 112 -4.16 -31.78 -28.24
CA ILE A 112 -3.40 -31.70 -26.99
C ILE A 112 -4.16 -30.75 -26.05
N SER A 113 -4.86 -31.33 -25.07
CA SER A 113 -5.32 -30.76 -23.78
C SER A 113 -5.52 -29.23 -23.71
N ARG A 114 -6.58 -28.73 -24.35
CA ARG A 114 -6.97 -27.30 -24.35
C ARG A 114 -7.70 -26.82 -23.09
N SER A 115 -8.09 -27.70 -22.15
CA SER A 115 -9.06 -27.33 -21.09
C SER A 115 -8.45 -26.70 -19.82
N ARG A 116 -7.14 -26.78 -19.58
CA ARG A 116 -6.52 -26.26 -18.33
C ARG A 116 -6.03 -24.81 -18.41
N PHE A 117 -6.06 -24.21 -19.61
CA PHE A 117 -5.41 -22.92 -19.88
C PHE A 117 -6.38 -21.84 -20.43
N SER A 118 -7.67 -22.14 -20.60
CA SER A 118 -8.64 -21.18 -21.14
C SER A 118 -8.98 -20.04 -20.16
N TRP A 119 -9.38 -20.37 -18.94
CA TRP A 119 -9.87 -19.37 -17.98
C TRP A 119 -8.83 -18.30 -17.57
N PRO A 120 -7.54 -18.60 -17.33
CA PRO A 120 -6.58 -17.58 -16.93
C PRO A 120 -6.25 -16.63 -18.07
N ARG A 121 -6.25 -17.13 -19.32
CA ARG A 121 -6.09 -16.29 -20.51
C ARG A 121 -7.27 -15.35 -20.69
N THR A 122 -8.50 -15.86 -20.54
CA THR A 122 -9.71 -15.04 -20.62
C THR A 122 -9.73 -13.98 -19.52
N ALA A 123 -9.39 -14.35 -18.27
CA ALA A 123 -9.29 -13.39 -17.16
C ALA A 123 -8.22 -12.31 -17.40
N CYS A 124 -7.04 -12.69 -17.90
CA CYS A 124 -6.00 -11.72 -18.27
C CYS A 124 -6.44 -10.83 -19.44
N GLY A 125 -7.13 -11.38 -20.43
CA GLY A 125 -7.67 -10.62 -21.57
C GLY A 125 -8.72 -9.58 -21.14
N ILE A 126 -9.69 -10.00 -20.31
CA ILE A 126 -10.69 -9.09 -19.73
C ILE A 126 -10.01 -8.02 -18.86
N GLY A 127 -9.06 -8.41 -18.02
CA GLY A 127 -8.32 -7.47 -17.20
C GLY A 127 -7.51 -6.47 -18.01
N MET A 128 -6.90 -6.89 -19.13
CA MET A 128 -6.15 -5.99 -20.02
C MET A 128 -7.10 -5.02 -20.74
N LEU A 129 -8.26 -5.49 -21.20
CA LEU A 129 -9.30 -4.62 -21.76
C LEU A 129 -9.79 -3.60 -20.73
N PHE A 130 -9.97 -4.02 -19.48
CA PHE A 130 -10.32 -3.12 -18.39
C PHE A 130 -9.22 -2.09 -18.10
N ALA A 131 -7.94 -2.48 -18.11
CA ALA A 131 -6.83 -1.55 -17.99
C ALA A 131 -6.78 -0.52 -19.13
N VAL A 132 -7.04 -0.95 -20.37
CA VAL A 132 -7.13 -0.06 -21.55
C VAL A 132 -8.32 0.89 -21.41
N TYR A 133 -9.48 0.40 -20.98
CA TYR A 133 -10.64 1.22 -20.69
C TYR A 133 -10.34 2.30 -19.64
N LEU A 134 -9.69 1.93 -18.53
CA LEU A 134 -9.27 2.88 -17.50
C LEU A 134 -8.31 3.93 -18.05
N ALA A 135 -7.31 3.52 -18.83
CA ALA A 135 -6.37 4.46 -19.46
C ALA A 135 -7.10 5.40 -20.44
N ALA A 136 -8.04 4.91 -21.24
CA ALA A 136 -8.86 5.71 -22.15
C ALA A 136 -9.80 6.68 -21.41
N ALA A 137 -10.26 6.30 -20.20
CA ALA A 137 -11.02 7.16 -19.30
C ALA A 137 -10.12 8.12 -18.48
N ASP A 138 -8.83 8.19 -18.79
CA ASP A 138 -7.82 9.04 -18.14
C ASP A 138 -7.51 8.64 -16.67
N TYR A 139 -7.67 7.35 -16.36
CA TYR A 139 -7.19 6.70 -15.14
C TYR A 139 -5.88 5.93 -15.40
N TRP A 140 -4.86 6.62 -15.90
CA TRP A 140 -3.57 6.01 -16.26
C TRP A 140 -2.90 5.23 -15.12
N THR A 141 -2.93 5.77 -13.91
CA THR A 141 -2.35 5.11 -12.72
C THR A 141 -3.09 3.82 -12.41
N ALA A 142 -4.42 3.85 -12.33
CA ALA A 142 -5.22 2.65 -12.10
C ALA A 142 -5.06 1.63 -13.23
N GLY A 143 -5.02 2.06 -14.49
CA GLY A 143 -4.76 1.21 -15.64
C GLY A 143 -3.43 0.47 -15.55
N LEU A 144 -2.33 1.19 -15.26
CA LEU A 144 -1.02 0.57 -15.00
C LEU A 144 -1.09 -0.43 -13.85
N LEU A 145 -1.70 -0.04 -12.73
CA LEU A 145 -1.82 -0.85 -11.54
C LEU A 145 -2.63 -2.14 -11.79
N VAL A 146 -3.67 -2.10 -12.61
CA VAL A 146 -4.39 -3.31 -13.05
C VAL A 146 -3.46 -4.25 -13.82
N VAL A 147 -2.61 -3.74 -14.72
CA VAL A 147 -1.62 -4.57 -15.42
C VAL A 147 -0.65 -5.23 -14.43
N VAL A 148 -0.14 -4.48 -13.46
CA VAL A 148 0.74 -5.03 -12.41
C VAL A 148 0.00 -6.06 -11.55
N LEU A 149 -1.28 -5.82 -11.23
CA LEU A 149 -2.11 -6.76 -10.48
C LEU A 149 -2.32 -8.07 -11.24
N LEU A 150 -2.54 -8.01 -12.56
CA LEU A 150 -2.66 -9.20 -13.40
C LEU A 150 -1.35 -10.00 -13.42
N LEU A 151 -0.20 -9.33 -13.59
CA LEU A 151 1.11 -9.98 -13.50
C LEU A 151 1.35 -10.61 -12.13
N THR A 152 0.91 -9.93 -11.05
CA THR A 152 0.95 -10.45 -9.68
C THR A 152 0.10 -11.72 -9.55
N GLY A 153 -1.09 -11.74 -10.14
CA GLY A 153 -1.97 -12.92 -10.17
C GLY A 153 -1.36 -14.09 -10.95
N VAL A 154 -0.71 -13.84 -12.09
CA VAL A 154 0.03 -14.87 -12.84
C VAL A 154 1.19 -15.42 -12.02
N ALA A 155 1.97 -14.55 -11.37
CA ALA A 155 3.06 -14.98 -10.48
C ALA A 155 2.54 -15.81 -9.30
N ALA A 156 1.42 -15.39 -8.68
CA ALA A 156 0.80 -16.11 -7.56
C ALA A 156 0.31 -17.49 -7.99
N ARG A 157 -0.32 -17.60 -9.17
CA ARG A 157 -0.68 -18.88 -9.78
C ARG A 157 0.54 -19.77 -9.96
N ASP A 158 1.61 -19.25 -10.57
CA ASP A 158 2.81 -20.02 -10.85
C ASP A 158 3.47 -20.52 -9.54
N VAL A 159 3.43 -19.74 -8.47
CA VAL A 159 3.88 -20.15 -7.12
C VAL A 159 2.97 -21.21 -6.51
N LEU A 160 1.64 -21.03 -6.56
CA LEU A 160 0.67 -21.97 -5.97
C LEU A 160 0.72 -23.35 -6.64
N PHE A 161 0.93 -23.41 -7.95
CA PHE A 161 0.94 -24.67 -8.71
C PHE A 161 2.34 -25.24 -8.95
N SER A 162 3.39 -24.53 -8.54
CA SER A 162 4.75 -25.07 -8.55
C SER A 162 4.92 -26.15 -7.47
N ARG A 163 5.83 -27.10 -7.69
CA ARG A 163 6.20 -28.16 -6.71
C ARG A 163 7.42 -27.79 -5.85
N ASP A 164 7.90 -26.54 -5.92
CA ASP A 164 9.04 -26.07 -5.14
C ASP A 164 8.69 -25.91 -3.65
N ILE A 165 9.57 -26.37 -2.78
CA ILE A 165 9.45 -26.32 -1.31
C ILE A 165 9.39 -24.87 -0.80
N ARG A 166 9.90 -23.89 -1.57
CA ARG A 166 9.94 -22.47 -1.19
C ARG A 166 8.63 -21.71 -1.44
N ASN A 167 7.66 -22.32 -2.10
CA ASN A 167 6.40 -21.68 -2.51
C ASN A 167 5.58 -21.04 -1.36
N PRO A 168 5.55 -21.59 -0.13
CA PRO A 168 4.83 -20.97 0.99
C PRO A 168 5.37 -19.58 1.37
N TYR A 169 6.66 -19.32 1.16
CA TYR A 169 7.26 -18.03 1.48
C TYR A 169 7.10 -17.01 0.35
N ALA A 170 7.01 -17.47 -0.89
CA ALA A 170 6.88 -16.61 -2.07
C ALA A 170 5.46 -16.07 -2.28
N ILE A 171 4.42 -16.74 -1.77
CA ILE A 171 3.03 -16.29 -1.94
C ILE A 171 2.69 -15.06 -1.09
N LEU A 172 3.25 -14.97 0.12
CA LEU A 172 2.95 -13.91 1.07
C LEU A 172 3.29 -12.50 0.53
N PRO A 173 4.49 -12.23 -0.02
CA PRO A 173 4.80 -10.92 -0.61
C PRO A 173 3.94 -10.61 -1.85
N LEU A 174 3.46 -11.62 -2.58
CA LEU A 174 2.51 -11.42 -3.69
C LEU A 174 1.12 -11.03 -3.18
N LEU A 175 0.67 -11.55 -2.04
CA LEU A 175 -0.57 -11.13 -1.39
C LEU A 175 -0.47 -9.68 -0.88
N PHE A 176 0.67 -9.30 -0.28
CA PHE A 176 0.92 -7.92 0.15
C PHE A 176 0.95 -6.95 -1.04
N LEU A 177 1.68 -7.30 -2.11
CA LEU A 177 1.72 -6.50 -3.33
C LEU A 177 0.32 -6.37 -3.95
N GLY A 178 -0.42 -7.47 -4.07
CA GLY A 178 -1.78 -7.47 -4.61
C GLY A 178 -2.75 -6.62 -3.80
N MET A 179 -2.70 -6.71 -2.46
CA MET A 179 -3.52 -5.88 -1.58
C MET A 179 -3.15 -4.40 -1.68
N GLY A 180 -1.86 -4.06 -1.65
CA GLY A 180 -1.41 -2.67 -1.82
C GLY A 180 -1.88 -2.09 -3.16
N ILE A 181 -1.75 -2.84 -4.27
CA ILE A 181 -2.24 -2.41 -5.58
C ILE A 181 -3.76 -2.20 -5.56
N ALA A 182 -4.52 -3.12 -4.95
CA ALA A 182 -5.98 -3.01 -4.87
C ALA A 182 -6.40 -1.76 -4.07
N ILE A 183 -5.74 -1.47 -2.96
CA ILE A 183 -5.97 -0.26 -2.16
C ILE A 183 -5.64 0.99 -3.00
N SER A 184 -4.50 1.01 -3.70
CA SER A 184 -4.11 2.14 -4.56
C SER A 184 -5.12 2.41 -5.67
N ILE A 185 -5.67 1.37 -6.30
CA ILE A 185 -6.75 1.52 -7.28
C ILE A 185 -8.02 2.05 -6.58
N GLY A 186 -8.37 1.50 -5.41
CA GLY A 186 -9.54 1.91 -4.64
C GLY A 186 -9.54 3.40 -4.28
N VAL A 187 -8.41 3.95 -3.86
CA VAL A 187 -8.23 5.37 -3.51
C VAL A 187 -8.41 6.33 -4.70
N ASP A 188 -8.17 5.84 -5.92
CA ASP A 188 -8.39 6.58 -7.16
C ASP A 188 -9.83 6.47 -7.68
N LEU A 189 -10.68 5.64 -7.05
CA LEU A 189 -12.08 5.43 -7.43
C LEU A 189 -13.06 5.92 -6.35
N LEU A 190 -12.72 5.71 -5.08
CA LEU A 190 -13.58 5.91 -3.92
C LEU A 190 -12.88 6.76 -2.85
N ARG A 191 -13.67 7.56 -2.13
CA ARG A 191 -13.27 8.32 -0.95
C ARG A 191 -14.29 8.16 0.16
N LEU A 192 -13.87 8.40 1.39
CA LEU A 192 -14.78 8.50 2.53
C LEU A 192 -15.60 9.79 2.45
N GLU A 193 -16.86 9.71 2.88
CA GLU A 193 -17.73 10.87 3.06
C GLU A 193 -17.10 11.87 4.05
N GLY A 194 -17.27 13.16 3.80
CA GLY A 194 -16.68 14.23 4.62
C GLY A 194 -15.16 14.44 4.47
N ASP A 195 -14.49 13.71 3.58
CA ASP A 195 -13.09 13.94 3.27
C ASP A 195 -12.89 15.27 2.49
N ILE A 196 -11.86 16.06 2.84
CA ILE A 196 -11.51 17.28 2.11
C ILE A 196 -10.83 16.87 0.80
N GLY A 197 -11.59 16.93 -0.30
CA GLY A 197 -11.17 16.41 -1.60
C GLY A 197 -11.10 14.89 -1.57
N ARG A 198 -9.96 14.34 -1.14
CA ARG A 198 -9.76 12.91 -0.80
C ARG A 198 -8.50 12.72 0.06
N MET A 199 -8.09 13.77 0.78
CA MET A 199 -6.76 13.83 1.40
C MET A 199 -6.59 12.76 2.47
N ASN A 200 -7.59 12.57 3.34
CA ASN A 200 -7.51 11.59 4.42
C ASN A 200 -7.55 10.17 3.86
N THR A 201 -8.40 9.91 2.87
CA THR A 201 -8.46 8.63 2.16
C THR A 201 -7.10 8.35 1.53
N GLN A 202 -6.58 9.26 0.72
CA GLN A 202 -5.31 9.05 0.04
C GLN A 202 -4.16 8.87 1.02
N PHE A 203 -4.00 9.78 1.98
CA PHE A 203 -2.89 9.75 2.92
C PHE A 203 -2.89 8.49 3.78
N LYS A 204 -4.00 8.18 4.46
CA LYS A 204 -4.09 7.05 5.39
C LYS A 204 -3.89 5.72 4.66
N TYR A 205 -4.56 5.54 3.52
CA TYR A 205 -4.44 4.29 2.78
C TYR A 205 -3.10 4.17 2.03
N TYR A 206 -2.47 5.26 1.57
CA TYR A 206 -1.15 5.17 0.95
C TYR A 206 -0.04 4.83 1.96
N LEU A 207 -0.20 5.17 3.24
CA LEU A 207 0.69 4.67 4.29
C LEU A 207 0.61 3.14 4.38
N GLU A 208 -0.59 2.58 4.37
CA GLU A 208 -0.78 1.12 4.34
C GLU A 208 -0.17 0.48 3.08
N VAL A 209 -0.39 1.09 1.91
CA VAL A 209 0.23 0.66 0.65
C VAL A 209 1.75 0.67 0.76
N TRP A 210 2.33 1.72 1.35
CA TRP A 210 3.77 1.84 1.54
C TRP A 210 4.33 0.71 2.42
N VAL A 211 3.66 0.39 3.52
CA VAL A 211 4.04 -0.73 4.39
C VAL A 211 3.95 -2.06 3.64
N LEU A 212 2.83 -2.34 2.96
CA LEU A 212 2.65 -3.58 2.20
C LEU A 212 3.69 -3.73 1.07
N PHE A 213 3.94 -2.65 0.32
CA PHE A 213 4.91 -2.62 -0.76
C PHE A 213 6.34 -2.77 -0.25
N SER A 214 6.69 -2.19 0.90
CA SER A 214 8.03 -2.34 1.48
C SER A 214 8.30 -3.78 1.91
N LEU A 215 7.35 -4.43 2.58
CA LEU A 215 7.45 -5.85 2.98
C LEU A 215 7.57 -6.77 1.75
N ALA A 216 6.74 -6.53 0.73
CA ALA A 216 6.82 -7.29 -0.52
C ALA A 216 8.17 -7.09 -1.23
N SER A 217 8.61 -5.84 -1.36
CA SER A 217 9.83 -5.48 -2.06
C SER A 217 11.08 -5.98 -1.34
N ALA A 218 11.09 -6.01 0.00
CA ALA A 218 12.20 -6.55 0.78
C ALA A 218 12.47 -8.03 0.43
N TYR A 219 11.41 -8.85 0.42
CA TYR A 219 11.51 -10.24 0.00
C TYR A 219 11.93 -10.36 -1.48
N MET A 220 11.30 -9.59 -2.36
CA MET A 220 11.55 -9.66 -3.80
C MET A 220 12.99 -9.28 -4.14
N LEU A 221 13.53 -8.26 -3.47
CA LEU A 221 14.93 -7.85 -3.59
C LEU A 221 15.89 -8.93 -3.10
N TRP A 222 15.61 -9.53 -1.95
CA TRP A 222 16.38 -10.68 -1.44
C TRP A 222 16.34 -11.88 -2.40
N TYR A 223 15.18 -12.18 -2.98
CA TYR A 223 15.04 -13.29 -3.92
C TYR A 223 15.82 -13.02 -5.22
N LEU A 224 15.68 -11.80 -5.76
CA LEU A 224 16.41 -11.37 -6.95
C LEU A 224 17.92 -11.39 -6.72
N SER A 225 18.39 -10.97 -5.54
CA SER A 225 19.82 -10.99 -5.22
C SER A 225 20.34 -12.42 -5.03
N SER A 226 19.66 -13.28 -4.29
CA SER A 226 20.15 -14.62 -3.95
C SER A 226 20.02 -15.63 -5.09
N GLN A 227 18.92 -15.59 -5.85
CA GLN A 227 18.55 -16.64 -6.81
C GLN A 227 18.53 -16.16 -8.25
N GLY A 228 18.12 -14.90 -8.45
CA GLY A 228 17.91 -14.32 -9.78
C GLY A 228 19.20 -13.89 -10.47
N LEU A 229 19.88 -12.91 -9.88
CA LEU A 229 20.99 -12.17 -10.49
C LEU A 229 22.35 -12.76 -10.11
N SER A 230 22.50 -13.43 -8.97
CA SER A 230 23.79 -13.98 -8.52
C SER A 230 24.29 -15.17 -9.34
N ARG A 231 23.40 -15.90 -10.01
CA ARG A 231 23.76 -17.04 -10.87
C ARG A 231 24.21 -16.63 -12.28
N VAL A 232 24.04 -15.36 -12.64
CA VAL A 232 24.39 -14.82 -13.96
C VAL A 232 25.67 -14.00 -13.81
N ARG A 233 26.69 -14.28 -14.65
CA ARG A 233 27.90 -13.44 -14.71
C ARG A 233 27.52 -11.96 -14.90
N PRO A 234 28.20 -11.01 -14.25
CA PRO A 234 27.84 -9.61 -14.31
C PRO A 234 27.87 -9.11 -15.77
N ASN A 235 26.68 -8.99 -16.37
CA ASN A 235 26.49 -8.40 -17.68
C ASN A 235 26.16 -6.91 -17.56
N TRP A 236 26.17 -6.20 -18.68
CA TRP A 236 25.84 -4.77 -18.71
C TRP A 236 24.44 -4.48 -18.13
N GLY A 237 23.46 -5.33 -18.44
CA GLY A 237 22.10 -5.20 -17.91
C GLY A 237 22.02 -5.23 -16.39
N ARG A 238 22.78 -6.11 -15.72
CA ARG A 238 22.86 -6.14 -14.25
C ARG A 238 23.46 -4.86 -13.68
N ARG A 239 24.51 -4.32 -14.32
CA ARG A 239 25.13 -3.05 -13.89
C ARG A 239 24.17 -1.88 -14.01
N VAL A 240 23.46 -1.78 -15.13
CA VAL A 240 22.43 -0.75 -15.35
C VAL A 240 21.32 -0.89 -14.30
N TRP A 241 20.81 -2.10 -14.08
CA TRP A 241 19.77 -2.35 -13.08
C TRP A 241 20.20 -1.96 -11.66
N MET A 242 21.43 -2.30 -11.26
CA MET A 242 21.99 -1.89 -9.97
C MET A 242 22.15 -0.38 -9.87
N GLY A 243 22.61 0.29 -10.94
CA GLY A 243 22.72 1.75 -10.99
C GLY A 243 21.36 2.43 -10.82
N LEU A 244 20.33 1.92 -11.50
CA LEU A 244 18.94 2.39 -11.33
C LEU A 244 18.41 2.15 -9.92
N LEU A 245 18.69 0.97 -9.32
CA LEU A 245 18.29 0.69 -7.94
C LEU A 245 18.93 1.69 -6.96
N ILE A 246 20.25 1.91 -7.07
CA ILE A 246 20.98 2.86 -6.23
C ILE A 246 20.42 4.27 -6.41
N LEU A 247 20.14 4.68 -7.65
CA LEU A 247 19.54 5.98 -7.94
C LEU A 247 18.17 6.14 -7.27
N LEU A 248 17.30 5.13 -7.37
CA LEU A 248 15.96 5.15 -6.76
C LEU A 248 16.00 5.14 -5.23
N VAL A 249 16.94 4.40 -4.64
CA VAL A 249 17.17 4.43 -3.18
C VAL A 249 17.67 5.81 -2.76
N GLY A 250 18.66 6.35 -3.48
CA GLY A 250 19.21 7.68 -3.22
C GLY A 250 18.16 8.78 -3.36
N SER A 251 17.31 8.74 -4.39
CA SER A 251 16.23 9.72 -4.58
C SER A 251 15.17 9.64 -3.48
N SER A 252 14.90 8.44 -2.96
CA SER A 252 13.94 8.25 -1.86
C SER A 252 14.40 8.86 -0.53
N LEU A 253 15.71 9.11 -0.37
CA LEU A 253 16.28 9.74 0.83
C LEU A 253 16.31 11.28 0.77
N VAL A 254 15.97 11.87 -0.38
CA VAL A 254 16.00 13.34 -0.57
C VAL A 254 15.11 14.06 0.43
N TYR A 255 13.90 13.53 0.68
CA TYR A 255 12.97 14.16 1.63
C TYR A 255 13.51 14.14 3.06
N SER A 256 14.24 13.11 3.47
CA SER A 256 14.82 13.01 4.82
C SER A 256 15.80 14.15 5.10
N VAL A 257 16.56 14.60 4.09
CA VAL A 257 17.51 15.70 4.23
C VAL A 257 16.82 17.05 4.00
N MET A 258 16.19 17.22 2.84
CA MET A 258 15.64 18.50 2.40
C MET A 258 14.37 18.87 3.16
N GLY A 259 13.51 17.90 3.44
CA GLY A 259 12.28 18.10 4.22
C GLY A 259 12.58 18.57 5.64
N THR A 260 13.63 18.03 6.26
CA THR A 260 14.05 18.45 7.61
C THR A 260 14.38 19.94 7.64
N GLN A 261 15.13 20.46 6.66
CA GLN A 261 15.48 21.88 6.61
C GLN A 261 14.25 22.79 6.49
N VAL A 262 13.30 22.43 5.62
CA VAL A 262 12.06 23.21 5.44
C VAL A 262 11.21 23.18 6.72
N ARG A 263 11.05 22.01 7.35
CA ARG A 263 10.28 21.89 8.60
C ARG A 263 10.92 22.65 9.76
N VAL A 264 12.24 22.66 9.80
CA VAL A 264 13.02 23.43 10.78
C VAL A 264 12.90 24.93 10.50
N ALA A 265 12.74 25.37 9.26
CA ALA A 265 12.50 26.77 8.90
C ALA A 265 11.05 27.23 9.16
N ASP A 266 10.09 26.30 9.17
CA ASP A 266 8.64 26.53 9.38
C ASP A 266 8.24 26.65 10.87
N ARG A 267 9.22 26.93 11.76
CA ARG A 267 8.98 27.09 13.20
C ARG A 267 8.35 28.45 13.50
N PHE A 268 7.55 28.53 14.57
CA PHE A 268 6.99 29.81 15.04
C PHE A 268 8.07 30.84 15.40
N ASN A 269 9.13 30.39 16.07
CA ASN A 269 10.22 31.21 16.57
C ASN A 269 11.47 30.37 16.74
N ASP A 270 12.64 31.02 16.69
CA ASP A 270 13.89 30.39 17.10
C ASP A 270 13.88 30.18 18.61
N GLY A 271 13.98 28.92 19.04
CA GLY A 271 13.94 28.52 20.43
C GLY A 271 15.13 27.64 20.83
N PRO A 272 15.32 27.42 22.14
CA PRO A 272 16.35 26.52 22.64
C PRO A 272 16.07 25.08 22.20
N LEU A 273 17.13 24.28 22.03
CA LEU A 273 17.01 22.84 21.86
C LEU A 273 16.58 22.23 23.20
N THR A 274 15.28 21.95 23.34
CA THR A 274 14.68 21.41 24.57
C THR A 274 13.70 20.30 24.25
N LEU A 275 13.43 19.45 25.26
CA LEU A 275 12.37 18.44 25.23
C LEU A 275 11.00 19.00 25.65
N ASP A 276 10.97 20.25 26.14
CA ASP A 276 9.73 20.94 26.51
C ASP A 276 8.99 21.44 25.24
N GLY A 277 7.92 20.73 24.88
CA GLY A 277 7.07 21.05 23.74
C GLY A 277 6.29 22.37 23.87
N THR A 278 6.32 23.01 25.04
CA THR A 278 5.65 24.29 25.30
C THR A 278 6.61 25.49 25.29
N ALA A 279 7.93 25.25 25.27
CA ALA A 279 8.93 26.32 25.40
C ALA A 279 8.81 27.40 24.32
N TYR A 280 8.39 27.03 23.11
CA TYR A 280 8.18 27.95 22.01
C TYR A 280 7.08 29.00 22.31
N MET A 281 6.07 28.63 23.10
CA MET A 281 4.90 29.46 23.41
C MET A 281 5.26 30.71 24.22
N GLN A 282 6.40 30.74 24.91
CA GLN A 282 6.84 31.91 25.68
C GLN A 282 6.98 33.17 24.82
N GLN A 283 7.28 33.02 23.53
CA GLN A 283 7.54 34.13 22.61
C GLN A 283 6.75 34.02 21.29
N ALA A 284 6.14 32.86 21.01
CA ALA A 284 5.44 32.65 19.76
C ALA A 284 4.14 33.47 19.66
N VAL A 285 3.92 34.04 18.48
CA VAL A 285 2.68 34.73 18.11
C VAL A 285 2.06 33.98 16.94
N HIS A 286 0.93 33.33 17.17
CA HIS A 286 0.12 32.72 16.12
C HIS A 286 -0.73 33.80 15.44
N ARG A 287 -1.14 33.58 14.20
CA ARG A 287 -2.10 34.46 13.50
C ARG A 287 -3.35 33.69 13.15
N GLU A 288 -4.48 34.11 13.72
CA GLU A 288 -5.79 33.53 13.49
C GLU A 288 -6.69 34.58 12.82
N LEU A 289 -7.09 34.38 11.56
CA LEU A 289 -7.84 35.39 10.77
C LEU A 289 -7.17 36.77 10.78
N ASP A 290 -5.85 36.80 10.60
CA ASP A 290 -5.02 38.01 10.64
C ASP A 290 -4.91 38.68 12.02
N GLU A 291 -5.59 38.16 13.05
CA GLU A 291 -5.44 38.62 14.43
C GLU A 291 -4.26 37.91 15.12
N PRO A 292 -3.34 38.66 15.74
CA PRO A 292 -2.22 38.09 16.47
C PRO A 292 -2.69 37.50 17.80
N VAL A 293 -2.37 36.23 18.02
CA VAL A 293 -2.60 35.51 19.27
C VAL A 293 -1.25 35.22 19.92
N ASN A 294 -0.96 35.92 21.01
CA ASN A 294 0.26 35.67 21.79
C ASN A 294 0.09 34.38 22.61
N LEU A 295 0.87 33.35 22.28
CA LEU A 295 0.76 32.02 22.89
C LEU A 295 1.27 31.99 24.33
N LYS A 296 1.94 33.04 24.80
CA LYS A 296 2.37 33.16 26.20
C LYS A 296 1.18 33.04 27.17
N TRP A 297 0.03 33.60 26.81
CA TRP A 297 -1.17 33.55 27.66
C TRP A 297 -1.78 32.14 27.71
N ASP A 298 -1.62 31.36 26.64
CA ASP A 298 -2.02 29.95 26.62
C ASP A 298 -1.12 29.12 27.50
N LEU A 299 0.19 29.37 27.45
CA LEU A 299 1.17 28.73 28.31
C LEU A 299 0.87 28.97 29.79
N GLU A 300 0.60 30.21 30.19
CA GLU A 300 0.25 30.54 31.57
C GLU A 300 -1.04 29.84 32.04
N ALA A 301 -2.05 29.74 31.17
CA ALA A 301 -3.29 29.02 31.47
C ALA A 301 -3.08 27.51 31.60
N ILE A 302 -2.27 26.91 30.72
CA ILE A 302 -1.91 25.48 30.77
C ILE A 302 -1.16 25.17 32.06
N GLN A 303 -0.14 25.98 32.41
CA GLN A 303 0.64 25.82 33.63
C GLN A 303 -0.24 25.96 34.87
N TRP A 304 -1.13 26.96 34.89
CA TRP A 304 -2.07 27.13 35.99
C TRP A 304 -2.98 25.89 36.16
N LEU A 305 -3.50 25.32 35.07
CA LEU A 305 -4.30 24.10 35.13
C LEU A 305 -3.48 22.92 35.70
N GLN A 306 -2.25 22.73 35.21
CA GLN A 306 -1.36 21.67 35.68
C GLN A 306 -1.02 21.79 37.17
N ASP A 307 -0.84 23.02 37.66
CA ASP A 307 -0.45 23.28 39.05
C ASP A 307 -1.64 23.23 40.03
N ASN A 308 -2.87 23.50 39.58
CA ASN A 308 -4.03 23.71 40.46
C ASN A 308 -5.11 22.63 40.35
N VAL A 309 -5.20 21.93 39.22
CA VAL A 309 -6.25 20.94 38.99
C VAL A 309 -5.78 19.56 39.40
N VAL A 310 -6.47 18.97 40.38
CA VAL A 310 -6.16 17.63 40.89
C VAL A 310 -7.01 16.58 40.16
N GLY A 311 -6.37 15.50 39.71
CA GLY A 311 -7.02 14.41 38.98
C GLY A 311 -7.09 14.68 37.48
N SER A 312 -8.05 14.06 36.79
CA SER A 312 -8.24 14.19 35.34
C SER A 312 -9.68 14.59 35.02
N PRO A 313 -10.12 15.80 35.42
CA PRO A 313 -11.45 16.27 35.09
C PRO A 313 -11.58 16.52 33.58
N VAL A 314 -12.82 16.54 33.11
CA VAL A 314 -13.13 16.85 31.71
C VAL A 314 -12.96 18.36 31.48
N VAL A 315 -12.05 18.72 30.57
CA VAL A 315 -11.92 20.09 30.04
C VAL A 315 -12.70 20.18 28.73
N LEU A 316 -13.81 20.93 28.74
CA LEU A 316 -14.62 21.15 27.55
C LEU A 316 -14.12 22.38 26.79
N GLU A 317 -13.64 22.17 25.57
CA GLU A 317 -13.23 23.24 24.66
C GLU A 317 -14.24 23.46 23.53
N ALA A 318 -14.23 24.65 22.94
CA ALA A 318 -15.11 24.98 21.82
C ALA A 318 -14.79 24.13 20.59
N HIS A 319 -15.82 23.55 19.97
CA HIS A 319 -15.69 22.92 18.66
C HIS A 319 -15.72 23.98 17.56
N ASN A 320 -14.68 24.02 16.72
CA ASN A 320 -14.57 24.96 15.61
C ASN A 320 -14.22 24.21 14.31
N ASP A 321 -14.18 24.93 13.20
CA ASP A 321 -13.75 24.39 11.91
C ASP A 321 -12.35 23.78 11.98
N GLN A 322 -12.05 22.86 11.05
CA GLN A 322 -10.72 22.25 10.96
C GLN A 322 -9.64 23.31 10.68
N TYR A 323 -8.42 23.09 11.19
CA TYR A 323 -7.26 23.99 11.03
C TYR A 323 -7.43 25.38 11.67
N ARG A 324 -8.16 25.43 12.79
CA ARG A 324 -8.37 26.63 13.63
C ARG A 324 -7.73 26.46 14.99
N TRP A 325 -7.28 27.55 15.60
CA TRP A 325 -6.66 27.54 16.94
C TRP A 325 -7.70 27.45 18.07
N SER A 326 -8.43 26.33 18.15
CA SER A 326 -9.56 26.14 19.08
C SER A 326 -9.32 25.11 20.20
N ALA A 327 -8.45 24.12 19.99
CA ALA A 327 -8.07 23.11 20.98
C ALA A 327 -6.78 23.54 21.72
N ARG A 328 -6.88 24.62 22.50
CA ARG A 328 -5.75 25.32 23.11
C ARG A 328 -5.19 24.56 24.32
N ILE A 329 -6.02 23.80 25.01
CA ILE A 329 -5.65 23.01 26.19
C ILE A 329 -5.47 21.54 25.82
N ALA A 330 -6.42 20.93 25.10
CA ALA A 330 -6.42 19.49 24.79
C ALA A 330 -5.21 19.04 23.95
N THR A 331 -4.51 19.96 23.29
CA THR A 331 -3.25 19.66 22.58
C THR A 331 -2.07 19.39 23.53
N TYR A 332 -2.16 19.83 24.79
CA TYR A 332 -1.04 19.86 25.76
C TYR A 332 -1.29 19.07 27.05
N THR A 333 -2.45 18.43 27.18
CA THR A 333 -2.88 17.67 28.37
C THR A 333 -3.24 16.24 27.99
#